data_AF-A0A1Z4BZV3-F1
#
_entry.id   AF-A0A1Z4BZV3-F1
#
_cell.length_a   1.000
_cell.length_b   1.000
_cell.length_c   1.000
_cell.angle_alpha   90.00
_cell.angle_beta   90.00
_cell.angle_gamma   90.00
#
_symmetry.space_group_name_H-M   'P 1'
#
loop_
_entity.id
_entity.type
_entity.pdbx_description
1 polymer ?
#
loop_
_entity_poly.entity_id
_entity_poly.type
_entity_poly.pdbx_seq_one_letter_code
_entity_poly.pdbx_strand_id
1 'polypeptide(L)'
;MNNKIATSTATAFALSSLSYAGLGLFLTLIAEGLDNREPEPYAAYYVGAINEAISPKFWDLLVVTSLLLLCLTLPAMYLSKHKPAWLKPARYLCPATYRLLSLTFILGATAWGILAAQLILNLAGGLYPQAWGNLFLGCSGWLVLLILPFLNAAVWLVGQAVTQVANPLADKLFAHLGRYRWPAYSVFTGLVVLLIVNQQ
;
A
#
# COMPACT_ATOMS: atom_id res chain seq x y z
N MET A 1 -26.79 11.79 6.68
CA MET A 1 -26.19 10.44 6.49
C MET A 1 -24.70 10.45 6.12
N ASN A 2 -24.16 11.46 5.42
CA ASN A 2 -22.72 11.52 5.07
C ASN A 2 -21.75 11.60 6.27
N ASN A 3 -22.12 12.27 7.37
CA ASN A 3 -21.22 12.40 8.53
C ASN A 3 -20.92 11.08 9.23
N LYS A 4 -21.89 10.16 9.35
CA LYS A 4 -21.69 8.86 10.03
C LYS A 4 -20.76 7.92 9.25
N ILE A 5 -20.81 7.96 7.93
CA ILE A 5 -19.97 7.11 7.06
C ILE A 5 -18.53 7.64 7.07
N ALA A 6 -18.33 8.96 6.97
CA ALA A 6 -17.01 9.58 7.04
C ALA A 6 -16.30 9.36 8.39
N THR A 7 -17.05 9.40 9.50
CA THR A 7 -16.50 9.08 10.83
C THR A 7 -16.14 7.60 10.96
N SER A 8 -16.89 6.69 10.33
CA SER A 8 -16.64 5.25 10.36
C SER A 8 -15.41 4.84 9.54
N THR A 9 -15.18 5.49 8.40
CA THR A 9 -14.03 5.20 7.54
C THR A 9 -12.74 5.75 8.16
N ALA A 10 -12.77 6.98 8.67
CA ALA A 10 -11.61 7.58 9.33
C ALA A 10 -11.18 6.82 10.60
N THR A 11 -12.13 6.34 11.42
CA THR A 11 -11.80 5.53 12.59
C THR A 11 -11.24 4.16 12.20
N ALA A 12 -11.81 3.51 11.18
CA ALA A 12 -11.27 2.24 10.67
C ALA A 12 -9.84 2.41 10.13
N PHE A 13 -9.58 3.47 9.36
CA PHE A 13 -8.23 3.81 8.90
C PHE A 13 -7.25 4.02 10.05
N ALA A 14 -7.63 4.85 11.03
CA ALA A 14 -6.78 5.17 12.17
C ALA A 14 -6.46 3.91 12.98
N LEU A 15 -7.47 3.09 13.28
CA LEU A 15 -7.31 1.86 14.05
C LEU A 15 -6.40 0.88 13.30
N SER A 16 -6.67 0.59 12.03
CA SER A 16 -5.84 -0.34 11.26
C SER A 16 -4.41 0.18 11.11
N SER A 17 -4.23 1.47 10.83
CA SER A 17 -2.89 2.07 10.71
C SER A 17 -2.10 1.95 12.00
N LEU A 18 -2.71 2.29 13.15
CA LEU A 18 -2.07 2.17 14.46
C LEU A 18 -1.79 0.72 14.83
N SER A 19 -2.69 -0.21 14.55
CA SER A 19 -2.49 -1.63 14.88
C SER A 19 -1.31 -2.22 14.12
N TYR A 20 -1.22 -1.99 12.80
CA TYR A 20 -0.14 -2.55 11.99
C TYR A 20 1.18 -1.80 12.17
N ALA A 21 1.16 -0.48 12.37
CA ALA A 21 2.34 0.27 12.76
C ALA A 21 2.86 -0.15 14.13
N GLY A 22 1.96 -0.31 15.11
CA GLY A 22 2.29 -0.84 16.42
C GLY A 22 2.89 -2.22 16.34
N LEU A 23 2.32 -3.11 15.52
CA LEU A 23 2.88 -4.44 15.26
C LEU A 23 4.31 -4.34 14.74
N GLY A 24 4.58 -3.50 13.74
CA GLY A 24 5.93 -3.30 13.20
C GLY A 24 6.91 -2.82 14.26
N LEU A 25 6.51 -1.84 15.07
CA LEU A 25 7.31 -1.30 16.16
C LEU A 25 7.63 -2.37 17.21
N PHE A 26 6.62 -3.13 17.67
CA PHE A 26 6.82 -4.18 18.66
C PHE A 26 7.67 -5.33 18.14
N LEU A 27 7.50 -5.72 16.88
CA LEU A 27 8.34 -6.75 16.24
C LEU A 27 9.82 -6.33 16.26
N THR A 28 10.13 -5.07 15.89
CA THR A 28 11.50 -4.56 15.93
C THR A 28 12.06 -4.53 17.36
N LEU A 29 11.26 -4.08 18.34
CA LEU A 29 11.68 -4.06 19.74
C LEU A 29 11.96 -5.46 20.31
N ILE A 30 11.10 -6.43 20.00
CA ILE A 30 11.28 -7.81 20.46
C ILE A 30 12.51 -8.41 19.79
N ALA A 31 12.69 -8.20 18.48
CA ALA A 31 13.86 -8.70 17.76
C ALA A 31 15.16 -8.11 18.31
N GLU A 32 15.20 -6.80 18.53
CA GLU A 32 16.34 -6.13 19.16
C GLU A 32 16.63 -6.68 20.57
N GLY A 33 15.58 -6.95 21.36
CA GLY A 33 15.73 -7.54 22.68
C GLY A 33 16.25 -8.97 22.67
N LEU A 34 15.95 -9.75 21.62
CA LEU A 34 16.49 -11.09 21.41
C LEU A 34 17.93 -11.02 20.94
N ASP A 35 18.21 -10.17 19.95
CA ASP A 35 19.53 -9.93 19.37
C ASP A 35 20.55 -9.50 20.45
N ASN A 36 20.18 -8.59 21.38
CA ASN A 36 21.04 -8.15 22.48
C ASN A 36 21.29 -9.20 23.58
N ARG A 37 20.51 -10.29 23.61
CA ARG A 37 20.69 -11.39 24.58
C ARG A 37 21.54 -12.52 24.04
N GLU A 38 21.79 -12.55 22.74
CA GLU A 38 22.63 -13.58 22.14
C GLU A 38 24.12 -13.20 22.23
N PRO A 39 24.98 -14.09 22.76
CA PRO A 39 26.40 -13.81 22.96
C PRO A 39 27.26 -13.96 21.69
N GLU A 40 26.69 -14.36 20.56
CA GLU A 40 27.40 -14.69 19.31
C GLU A 40 27.21 -13.62 18.21
N PRO A 41 28.06 -13.60 17.15
CA PRO A 41 27.98 -12.65 16.03
C PRO A 41 26.66 -12.65 15.24
N TYR A 42 25.68 -13.49 15.62
CA TYR A 42 24.31 -13.51 15.10
C TYR A 42 23.39 -12.45 15.73
N ALA A 43 23.89 -11.57 16.61
CA ALA A 43 23.12 -10.51 17.28
C ALA A 43 22.46 -9.44 16.35
N ALA A 44 22.35 -9.67 15.04
CA ALA A 44 21.51 -8.87 14.13
C ALA A 44 20.59 -9.76 13.27
N TYR A 45 20.45 -11.04 13.64
CA TYR A 45 19.72 -12.04 12.86
C TYR A 45 18.22 -11.76 12.88
N TYR A 46 17.65 -11.43 14.05
CA TYR A 46 16.22 -11.22 14.17
C TYR A 46 15.78 -9.87 13.59
N VAL A 47 16.52 -8.80 13.86
CA VAL A 47 16.26 -7.48 13.27
C VAL A 47 16.49 -7.53 11.75
N GLY A 48 17.52 -8.23 11.29
CA GLY A 48 17.79 -8.49 9.87
C GLY A 48 16.64 -9.24 9.18
N ALA A 49 16.16 -10.33 9.78
CA ALA A 49 15.06 -11.12 9.23
C ALA A 49 13.75 -10.32 9.09
N ILE A 50 13.43 -9.45 10.05
CA ILE A 50 12.28 -8.54 9.94
C ILE A 50 12.45 -7.56 8.79
N ASN A 51 13.65 -6.99 8.65
CA ASN A 51 13.97 -6.02 7.61
C ASN A 51 13.88 -6.62 6.20
N GLU A 52 14.28 -7.88 6.05
CA GLU A 52 14.15 -8.61 4.80
C GLU A 52 12.70 -9.00 4.49
N ALA A 53 11.95 -9.46 5.50
CA ALA A 53 10.56 -9.85 5.34
C ALA A 53 9.65 -8.67 4.94
N ILE A 54 9.92 -7.48 5.50
CA ILE A 54 9.15 -6.26 5.22
C ILE A 54 10.05 -5.28 4.46
N SER A 55 10.42 -5.68 3.24
CA SER A 55 11.33 -4.92 2.39
C SER A 55 10.62 -3.86 1.53
N PRO A 56 11.29 -2.73 1.21
CA PRO A 56 10.76 -1.71 0.31
C PRO A 56 10.43 -2.26 -1.09
N LYS A 57 11.26 -3.19 -1.60
CA LYS A 57 11.07 -3.81 -2.92
C LYS A 57 9.79 -4.63 -3.00
N PHE A 58 9.46 -5.37 -1.94
CA PHE A 58 8.22 -6.14 -1.90
C PHE A 58 7.00 -5.23 -1.83
N TRP A 59 7.08 -4.15 -1.04
CA TRP A 59 6.03 -3.14 -1.00
C TRP A 59 5.81 -2.46 -2.37
N ASP A 60 6.89 -2.06 -3.05
CA ASP A 60 6.84 -1.47 -4.39
C ASP A 60 6.18 -2.40 -5.41
N LEU A 61 6.58 -3.68 -5.43
CA LEU A 61 5.97 -4.70 -6.28
C LEU A 61 4.45 -4.80 -6.06
N LEU A 62 4.00 -4.78 -4.80
CA LEU A 62 2.59 -4.83 -4.47
C LEU A 62 1.84 -3.56 -4.86
N VAL A 63 2.45 -2.38 -4.70
CA VAL A 63 1.89 -1.11 -5.17
C VAL A 63 1.69 -1.15 -6.67
N VAL A 64 2.73 -1.49 -7.44
CA VAL A 64 2.68 -1.57 -8.91
C VAL A 64 1.60 -2.56 -9.35
N THR A 65 1.60 -3.77 -8.79
CA THR A 65 0.61 -4.80 -9.12
C THR A 65 -0.81 -4.36 -8.79
N SER A 66 -1.00 -3.70 -7.64
CA SER A 66 -2.29 -3.16 -7.22
C SER A 66 -2.78 -2.06 -8.16
N LEU A 67 -1.89 -1.16 -8.60
CA LEU A 67 -2.21 -0.10 -9.55
C LEU A 67 -2.57 -0.65 -10.93
N LEU A 68 -1.84 -1.66 -11.41
CA LEU A 68 -2.16 -2.34 -12.67
C LEU A 68 -3.55 -2.97 -12.61
N LEU A 69 -3.87 -3.68 -11.51
CA LEU A 69 -5.18 -4.28 -11.34
C LEU A 69 -6.28 -3.22 -11.18
N LEU A 70 -6.00 -2.14 -10.46
CA LEU A 70 -6.90 -0.99 -10.34
C LEU A 70 -7.26 -0.40 -11.71
N CYS A 71 -6.27 -0.28 -12.60
CA CYS A 71 -6.48 0.20 -13.96
C CYS A 71 -7.35 -0.74 -14.82
N LEU A 72 -7.44 -2.03 -14.49
CA LEU A 72 -8.39 -2.97 -15.11
C LEU A 72 -9.78 -2.89 -14.45
N THR A 73 -9.79 -2.70 -13.13
CA THR A 73 -11.00 -2.66 -12.30
C THR A 73 -11.85 -1.43 -12.58
N LEU A 74 -11.24 -0.25 -12.73
CA LEU A 74 -11.97 1.00 -12.94
C LEU A 74 -12.77 1.00 -14.26
N PRO A 75 -12.22 0.61 -15.43
CA PRO A 75 -12.99 0.42 -16.65
C PRO A 75 -14.09 -0.64 -16.50
N ALA A 76 -13.81 -1.77 -15.86
CA ALA A 76 -14.81 -2.82 -15.64
C ALA A 76 -15.99 -2.32 -14.79
N MET A 77 -15.71 -1.58 -13.72
CA MET A 77 -16.73 -0.91 -12.89
C MET A 77 -17.54 0.08 -13.71
N TYR A 78 -16.90 0.95 -14.49
CA TYR A 78 -17.58 1.93 -15.33
C TYR A 78 -18.48 1.26 -16.39
N LEU A 79 -17.94 0.29 -17.14
CA LEU A 79 -18.69 -0.44 -18.17
C LEU A 79 -19.84 -1.24 -17.58
N SER A 80 -19.72 -1.76 -16.35
CA SER A 80 -20.80 -2.50 -15.69
C SER A 80 -22.06 -1.66 -15.45
N LYS A 81 -21.93 -0.32 -15.37
CA LYS A 81 -23.06 0.60 -15.24
C LYS A 81 -23.81 0.81 -16.55
N HIS A 82 -23.13 0.63 -17.68
CA HIS A 82 -23.70 0.85 -19.01
C HIS A 82 -24.08 -0.45 -19.73
N LYS A 83 -23.40 -1.56 -19.41
CA LYS A 83 -23.60 -2.87 -20.05
C LYS A 83 -23.62 -3.98 -19.00
N PRO A 84 -24.69 -4.80 -18.93
CA PRO A 84 -24.81 -5.87 -17.92
C PRO A 84 -23.74 -6.97 -18.07
N ALA A 85 -23.18 -7.15 -19.27
CA ALA A 85 -22.10 -8.11 -19.53
C ALA A 85 -20.85 -7.88 -18.67
N TRP A 86 -20.58 -6.63 -18.27
CA TRP A 86 -19.39 -6.25 -17.50
C TRP A 86 -19.58 -6.36 -15.97
N LEU A 87 -20.79 -6.69 -15.52
CA LEU A 87 -21.09 -6.84 -14.10
C LEU A 87 -20.34 -8.02 -13.46
N LYS A 88 -20.24 -9.15 -14.17
CA LYS A 88 -19.50 -10.33 -13.68
C LYS A 88 -18.00 -10.02 -13.53
N PRO A 89 -17.28 -9.53 -14.55
CA PRO A 89 -15.87 -9.11 -14.41
C PRO A 89 -15.65 -8.11 -13.27
N ALA A 90 -16.48 -7.07 -13.17
CA ALA A 90 -16.35 -6.05 -12.12
C ALA A 90 -16.49 -6.65 -10.71
N ARG A 91 -17.42 -7.61 -10.52
CA ARG A 91 -17.61 -8.30 -9.24
C ARG A 91 -16.42 -9.16 -8.81
N TYR A 92 -15.60 -9.65 -9.75
CA TYR A 92 -14.37 -10.38 -9.42
C TYR A 92 -13.17 -9.44 -9.23
N LEU A 93 -13.06 -8.42 -10.09
CA LEU A 93 -11.93 -7.49 -10.10
C LEU A 93 -11.91 -6.54 -8.88
N CYS A 94 -13.08 -6.03 -8.45
CA CYS A 94 -13.21 -5.21 -7.24
C CYS A 94 -12.59 -5.86 -6.00
N PRO A 95 -13.04 -7.06 -5.55
CA PRO A 95 -12.50 -7.68 -4.35
C PRO A 95 -11.03 -8.11 -4.50
N ALA A 96 -10.59 -8.51 -5.70
CA ALA A 96 -9.17 -8.81 -5.95
C ALA A 96 -8.28 -7.57 -5.77
N THR A 97 -8.70 -6.44 -6.35
CA THR A 97 -7.99 -5.15 -6.23
C THR A 97 -8.00 -4.66 -4.79
N TYR A 98 -9.15 -4.74 -4.12
CA TYR A 98 -9.27 -4.37 -2.72
C TYR A 98 -8.32 -5.18 -1.83
N ARG A 99 -8.23 -6.51 -2.04
CA ARG A 99 -7.33 -7.38 -1.26
C ARG A 99 -5.86 -7.01 -1.46
N LEU A 100 -5.43 -6.77 -2.70
CA LEU A 100 -4.05 -6.37 -2.99
C LEU A 100 -3.71 -4.99 -2.40
N LEU A 101 -4.60 -4.01 -2.55
CA LEU A 101 -4.43 -2.69 -1.94
C LEU A 101 -4.41 -2.78 -0.40
N SER A 102 -5.26 -3.63 0.18
CA SER A 102 -5.28 -3.86 1.64
C SER A 102 -3.99 -4.52 2.12
N LEU A 103 -3.46 -5.50 1.38
CA LEU A 103 -2.17 -6.14 1.69
C LEU A 103 -1.02 -5.13 1.62
N THR A 104 -1.00 -4.32 0.56
CA THR A 104 -0.05 -3.23 0.36
C THR A 104 -0.11 -2.24 1.53
N PHE A 105 -1.32 -1.89 1.96
CA PHE A 105 -1.55 -1.00 3.10
C PHE A 105 -1.02 -1.58 4.41
N ILE A 106 -1.30 -2.86 4.69
CA ILE A 106 -0.84 -3.56 5.89
C ILE A 106 0.70 -3.56 5.95
N LEU A 107 1.35 -3.90 4.84
CA LEU A 107 2.81 -3.91 4.75
C LEU A 107 3.40 -2.51 4.90
N GLY A 108 2.82 -1.49 4.25
CA GLY A 108 3.27 -0.10 4.39
C GLY A 108 3.11 0.43 5.82
N ALA A 109 2.02 0.07 6.51
CA ALA A 109 1.79 0.47 7.90
C ALA A 109 2.79 -0.21 8.83
N THR A 110 3.06 -1.51 8.61
CA THR A 110 4.03 -2.27 9.40
C THR A 110 5.45 -1.75 9.18
N ALA A 111 5.82 -1.50 7.92
CA ALA A 111 7.09 -0.88 7.55
C ALA A 111 7.28 0.49 8.20
N TRP A 112 6.23 1.31 8.26
CA TRP A 112 6.27 2.60 8.95
C TRP A 112 6.55 2.45 10.45
N GLY A 113 5.95 1.44 11.10
CA GLY A 113 6.25 1.08 12.49
C GLY A 113 7.70 0.67 12.73
N ILE A 114 8.26 -0.15 11.82
CA ILE A 114 9.66 -0.58 11.86
C ILE A 114 10.60 0.63 11.66
N LEU A 115 10.32 1.49 10.68
CA LEU A 115 11.08 2.71 10.44
C LEU A 115 11.06 3.63 11.66
N ALA A 116 9.90 3.80 12.30
CA ALA A 116 9.78 4.59 13.51
C ALA A 116 10.64 4.02 14.64
N ALA A 117 10.57 2.70 14.89
CA ALA A 117 11.39 2.04 15.90
C ALA A 117 12.89 2.25 15.62
N GLN A 118 13.34 2.02 14.40
CA GLN A 118 14.75 2.12 14.06
C GLN A 118 15.29 3.55 14.10
N LEU A 119 14.51 4.56 13.69
CA LEU A 119 14.93 5.95 13.71
C LEU A 119 14.91 6.56 15.12
N ILE A 120 13.90 6.21 15.94
CA ILE A 120 13.75 6.76 17.29
C ILE A 120 14.75 6.11 18.26
N LEU A 121 14.98 4.80 18.12
CA LEU A 121 15.80 4.02 19.03
C LEU A 121 17.21 3.75 18.49
N ASN A 122 17.51 4.18 17.26
CA ASN A 122 18.83 4.07 16.63
C ASN A 122 19.37 2.63 16.55
N LEU A 123 18.49 1.66 16.23
CA LEU A 123 18.73 0.21 16.40
C LEU A 123 19.50 -0.45 15.25
N ALA A 124 19.27 -0.01 14.01
CA ALA A 124 20.02 -0.52 12.86
C ALA A 124 20.82 0.63 12.29
N GLY A 125 22.11 0.42 12.00
CA GLY A 125 23.06 1.42 11.49
C GLY A 125 22.71 2.01 10.12
N GLY A 126 21.53 2.60 9.98
CA GLY A 126 21.01 3.28 8.80
C GLY A 126 20.45 2.37 7.70
N LEU A 127 20.76 1.07 7.67
CA LEU A 127 20.53 0.23 6.48
C LEU A 127 19.07 0.14 6.02
N TYR A 128 18.12 -0.07 6.93
CA TYR A 128 16.70 -0.18 6.57
C TYR A 128 16.07 1.18 6.23
N PRO A 129 16.28 2.26 7.03
CA PRO A 129 15.90 3.62 6.60
C PRO A 129 16.51 4.02 5.25
N GLN A 130 17.75 3.61 4.98
CA GLN A 130 18.43 3.86 3.71
C GLN A 130 17.81 3.06 2.55
N ALA A 131 17.44 1.80 2.77
CA ALA A 131 16.75 0.99 1.77
C ALA A 131 15.41 1.61 1.36
N TRP A 132 14.64 2.12 2.33
CA TRP A 132 13.42 2.87 2.04
C TRP A 132 13.70 4.26 1.45
N GLY A 133 14.77 4.94 1.86
CA GLY A 133 15.21 6.20 1.27
C GLY A 133 15.53 6.08 -0.21
N ASN A 134 16.20 4.99 -0.61
CA ASN A 134 16.52 4.69 -2.00
C ASN A 134 15.26 4.50 -2.87
N LEU A 135 14.19 3.92 -2.31
CA LEU A 135 12.90 3.82 -3.02
C LEU A 135 12.31 5.21 -3.31
N PHE A 136 12.53 6.16 -2.41
CA PHE A 136 12.08 7.55 -2.54
C PHE A 136 13.19 8.48 -3.06
N LEU A 137 13.91 8.05 -4.11
CA LEU A 137 14.91 8.88 -4.81
C LEU A 137 16.06 9.38 -3.90
N GLY A 138 16.45 8.58 -2.91
CA GLY A 138 17.52 8.92 -1.98
C GLY A 138 17.09 9.91 -0.88
N CYS A 139 15.80 10.00 -0.57
CA CYS A 139 15.31 10.79 0.56
C CYS A 139 15.92 10.31 1.90
N SER A 140 16.07 11.24 2.84
CA SER A 140 16.49 10.92 4.21
C SER A 140 15.45 10.05 4.92
N GLY A 141 15.89 9.19 5.85
CA GLY A 141 14.99 8.30 6.60
C GLY A 141 13.85 9.05 7.32
N TRP A 142 14.09 10.27 7.80
CA TRP A 142 13.06 11.13 8.38
C TRP A 142 12.00 11.59 7.37
N LEU A 143 12.41 11.92 6.14
CA LEU A 143 11.46 12.24 5.07
C LEU A 143 10.64 11.01 4.68
N VAL A 144 11.26 9.82 4.64
CA VAL A 144 10.53 8.56 4.40
C VAL A 144 9.48 8.33 5.49
N LEU A 145 9.82 8.56 6.76
CA LEU A 145 8.89 8.44 7.88
C LEU A 145 7.65 9.33 7.72
N LEU A 146 7.79 10.49 7.06
CA LEU A 146 6.69 11.39 6.77
C LEU A 146 5.91 10.98 5.51
N ILE A 147 6.60 10.66 4.42
CA ILE A 147 5.99 10.36 3.12
C ILE A 147 5.22 9.04 3.13
N LEU A 148 5.78 8.01 3.77
CA LEU A 148 5.22 6.66 3.74
C LEU A 148 3.78 6.59 4.30
N PRO A 149 3.45 7.21 5.45
CA PRO A 149 2.07 7.32 5.92
C PRO A 149 1.10 7.97 4.93
N PHE A 150 1.53 9.03 4.24
CA PHE A 150 0.68 9.70 3.25
C PHE A 150 0.38 8.80 2.07
N LEU A 151 1.40 8.11 1.54
CA LEU A 151 1.22 7.14 0.46
C LEU A 151 0.34 5.97 0.92
N ASN A 152 0.54 5.49 2.15
CA ASN A 152 -0.24 4.40 2.70
C ASN A 152 -1.71 4.79 2.91
N ALA A 153 -1.97 6.03 3.33
CA ALA A 153 -3.31 6.59 3.39
C ALA A 153 -3.98 6.67 2.01
N ALA A 154 -3.23 7.07 0.97
CA ALA A 154 -3.72 7.09 -0.40
C ALA A 154 -4.09 5.68 -0.89
N VAL A 155 -3.22 4.69 -0.65
CA VAL A 155 -3.48 3.27 -0.98
C VAL A 155 -4.76 2.78 -0.31
N TRP A 156 -4.94 3.09 0.98
CA TRP A 156 -6.14 2.72 1.72
C TRP A 156 -7.41 3.39 1.15
N LEU A 157 -7.36 4.68 0.86
CA LEU A 157 -8.49 5.43 0.28
C LEU A 157 -8.91 4.87 -1.08
N VAL A 158 -7.93 4.57 -1.93
CA VAL A 158 -8.16 3.92 -3.23
C VAL A 158 -8.78 2.54 -3.04
N GLY A 159 -8.27 1.75 -2.08
CA GLY A 159 -8.83 0.46 -1.70
C GLY A 159 -10.32 0.58 -1.32
N GLN A 160 -10.65 1.56 -0.48
CA GLN A 160 -12.03 1.79 -0.08
C GLN A 160 -12.95 2.16 -1.24
N ALA A 161 -12.45 2.90 -2.24
CA ALA A 161 -13.23 3.24 -3.42
C ALA A 161 -13.59 2.02 -4.29
N VAL A 162 -12.76 0.96 -4.30
CA VAL A 162 -12.97 -0.24 -5.13
C VAL A 162 -13.53 -1.45 -4.39
N THR A 163 -13.94 -1.28 -3.12
CA THR A 163 -14.55 -2.35 -2.31
C THR A 163 -15.75 -3.00 -2.97
N GLN A 164 -16.57 -2.23 -3.68
CA GLN A 164 -17.80 -2.69 -4.31
C GLN A 164 -18.01 -1.98 -5.66
N VAL A 165 -18.71 -2.66 -6.57
CA VAL A 165 -19.01 -2.13 -7.92
C VAL A 165 -19.82 -0.82 -7.84
N ALA A 166 -20.78 -0.75 -6.91
CA ALA A 166 -21.61 0.42 -6.66
C ALA A 166 -21.13 1.15 -5.40
N ASN A 167 -19.98 1.83 -5.48
CA ASN A 167 -19.44 2.61 -4.38
C ASN A 167 -19.56 4.12 -4.65
N PRO A 168 -20.15 4.91 -3.72
CA PRO A 168 -20.33 6.35 -3.91
C PRO A 168 -19.00 7.13 -4.03
N LEU A 169 -17.90 6.62 -3.48
CA LEU A 169 -16.56 7.20 -3.65
C LEU A 169 -16.06 7.02 -5.08
N ALA A 170 -16.23 5.81 -5.64
CA ALA A 170 -15.93 5.57 -7.04
C ALA A 170 -16.82 6.42 -7.95
N ASP A 171 -18.11 6.57 -7.62
CA ASP A 171 -19.04 7.41 -8.39
C ASP A 171 -18.61 8.89 -8.41
N LYS A 172 -18.19 9.43 -7.28
CA LYS A 172 -17.62 10.79 -7.20
C LYS A 172 -16.32 10.92 -7.98
N LEU A 173 -15.46 9.90 -7.92
CA LEU A 173 -14.22 9.84 -8.68
C LEU A 173 -14.50 9.87 -10.19
N PHE A 174 -15.45 9.04 -10.65
CA PHE A 174 -15.90 9.03 -12.04
C PHE A 174 -16.51 10.37 -12.48
N ALA A 175 -17.27 11.04 -11.61
CA ALA A 175 -17.84 12.34 -11.89
C ALA A 175 -16.78 13.44 -12.04
N HIS A 176 -15.73 13.45 -11.21
CA HIS A 176 -14.66 14.45 -11.27
C HIS A 176 -13.61 14.19 -12.36
N LEU A 177 -13.28 12.93 -12.66
CA LEU A 177 -12.26 12.61 -13.67
C LEU A 177 -12.74 12.76 -15.12
N GLY A 178 -14.04 12.97 -15.35
CA GLY A 178 -14.59 13.32 -16.66
C GLY A 178 -14.69 12.13 -17.64
N ARG A 179 -15.69 12.19 -18.52
CA ARG A 179 -16.12 11.10 -19.43
C ARG A 179 -15.05 10.62 -20.42
N TYR A 180 -14.01 11.42 -20.68
CA TYR A 180 -13.00 11.17 -21.71
C TYR A 180 -11.59 10.80 -21.21
N ARG A 181 -11.30 10.94 -19.91
CA ARG A 181 -9.96 10.58 -19.39
C ARG A 181 -9.79 9.08 -19.15
N TRP A 182 -10.87 8.36 -18.93
CA TRP A 182 -10.86 6.93 -18.61
C TRP A 182 -10.31 6.01 -19.72
N PRO A 183 -10.72 6.16 -21.00
CA PRO A 183 -10.14 5.38 -22.09
C PRO A 183 -8.64 5.63 -22.23
N ALA A 184 -8.21 6.88 -22.08
CA ALA A 184 -6.80 7.26 -22.14
C ALA A 184 -5.99 6.60 -21.01
N TYR A 185 -6.52 6.55 -19.79
CA TYR A 185 -5.89 5.82 -18.69
C TYR A 185 -5.78 4.33 -18.98
N SER A 186 -6.84 3.67 -19.46
CA SER A 186 -6.78 2.24 -19.78
C SER A 186 -5.81 1.92 -20.93
N VAL A 187 -5.71 2.79 -21.94
CA VAL A 187 -4.76 2.65 -23.05
C VAL A 187 -3.33 2.87 -22.55
N PHE A 188 -3.12 3.88 -21.70
CA PHE A 188 -1.83 4.13 -21.08
C PHE A 188 -1.37 2.97 -20.21
N THR A 189 -2.25 2.44 -19.35
CA THR A 189 -1.92 1.26 -18.53
C THR A 189 -1.67 0.03 -19.41
N GLY A 190 -2.48 -0.18 -20.45
CA GLY A 190 -2.24 -1.25 -21.42
C GLY A 190 -0.86 -1.17 -22.05
N LEU A 191 -0.43 0.04 -22.46
CA LEU A 191 0.90 0.30 -23.01
C LEU A 191 2.02 0.08 -21.97
N VAL A 192 1.84 0.52 -20.73
CA VAL A 192 2.83 0.32 -19.66
C VAL A 192 3.00 -1.16 -19.34
N VAL A 193 1.90 -1.92 -19.24
CA VAL A 193 1.95 -3.38 -19.05
C VAL A 193 2.66 -4.04 -20.22
N LEU A 194 2.34 -3.66 -21.45
CA LEU A 194 3.00 -4.17 -22.66
C LEU A 194 4.50 -3.91 -22.62
N LEU A 195 4.92 -2.69 -22.28
CA LEU A 195 6.34 -2.33 -22.17
C LEU A 195 7.07 -3.12 -21.08
N ILE A 196 6.45 -3.31 -19.91
CA ILE A 196 7.04 -4.10 -18.82
C ILE A 196 7.20 -5.57 -19.24
N VAL A 197 6.18 -6.14 -19.89
CA VAL A 197 6.23 -7.54 -20.36
C VAL A 197 7.26 -7.71 -21.48
N ASN A 198 7.41 -6.72 -22.36
CA ASN A 198 8.33 -6.79 -23.50
C ASN A 198 9.78 -6.39 -23.17
N GLN A 199 10.06 -6.01 -21.90
CA GLN A 199 11.41 -5.80 -21.37
C GLN A 199 11.99 -7.07 -20.70
N GLN A 200 11.24 -8.17 -20.68
CA GLN A 200 11.73 -9.52 -20.38
C GLN A 200 12.18 -10.22 -21.66
#